data_AF-A0A915PDS8-F1
#
_entry.id   AF-A0A915PDS8-F1
#
_cell.length_a   1.000
_cell.length_b   1.000
_cell.length_c   1.000
_cell.angle_alpha   90.00
_cell.angle_beta   90.00
_cell.angle_gamma   90.00
#
_symmetry.space_group_name_H-M   'P 1'
#
loop_
_entity.id
_entity.type
_entity.pdbx_description
1 polymer ?
#
loop_
_entity_poly.entity_id
_entity_poly.type
_entity_poly.pdbx_seq_one_letter_code
_entity_poly.pdbx_strand_id
1 'polypeptide(L)'
;MRVFTKPIEPFFRIGICKEEFSLILAIMYLNSDIPGLSESARDILSIESSKYTKMLFNYLQNKLGQDAGIKKYAECLHLIGSSYFGANNFNLLVTYLEAFYNLPILRDMVPKCFKDIV
;
A
#
# COMPACT_ATOMS: atom_id res chain seq x y z
N MET A 1 -12.13 -11.04 -6.46
CA MET A 1 -11.41 -9.89 -5.88
C MET A 1 -12.16 -8.63 -6.26
N ARG A 2 -12.80 -7.93 -5.31
CA ARG A 2 -13.52 -6.68 -5.59
C ARG A 2 -12.50 -5.56 -5.66
N VAL A 3 -12.30 -4.98 -6.85
CA VAL A 3 -11.47 -3.78 -7.03
C VAL A 3 -12.21 -2.63 -6.37
N PHE A 4 -11.59 -1.97 -5.38
CA PHE A 4 -12.19 -0.83 -4.71
C PHE A 4 -12.28 0.33 -5.71
N THR A 5 -13.50 0.70 -6.09
CA THR A 5 -13.77 1.88 -6.94
C THR A 5 -13.47 3.19 -6.21
N LYS A 6 -13.26 3.14 -4.88
CA LYS A 6 -12.83 4.24 -4.02
C LYS A 6 -11.64 3.77 -3.15
N PRO A 7 -10.39 4.10 -3.53
CA PRO A 7 -9.19 3.61 -2.84
C PRO A 7 -9.12 3.93 -1.35
N ILE A 8 -9.80 5.01 -0.93
CA ILE A 8 -9.81 5.49 0.46
C ILE A 8 -10.91 4.83 1.33
N GLU A 9 -11.94 4.23 0.72
CA GLU A 9 -13.07 3.64 1.45
C GLU A 9 -12.65 2.54 2.44
N PRO A 10 -11.69 1.65 2.13
CA PRO A 10 -11.19 0.67 3.09
C PRO A 10 -10.61 1.30 4.37
N PHE A 11 -9.92 2.44 4.26
CA PHE A 11 -9.33 3.14 5.41
C PHE A 11 -10.42 3.64 6.36
N PHE A 12 -11.51 4.20 5.81
CA PHE A 12 -12.65 4.66 6.61
C PHE A 12 -13.44 3.50 7.20
N ARG A 13 -13.67 2.43 6.43
CA ARG A 13 -14.47 1.27 6.87
C ARG A 13 -13.83 0.53 8.05
N ILE A 14 -12.51 0.40 8.05
CA ILE A 14 -11.76 -0.28 9.14
C ILE A 14 -11.81 0.55 10.43
N GLY A 15 -12.08 1.86 10.35
CA GLY A 15 -12.12 2.75 11.51
C GLY A 15 -10.73 2.89 12.14
N ILE A 16 -9.73 3.22 11.31
CA ILE A 16 -8.34 3.38 11.73
C ILE A 16 -8.20 4.64 12.60
N CYS A 17 -7.67 4.50 13.82
CA CYS A 17 -7.35 5.63 14.69
C CYS A 17 -5.92 6.16 14.44
N LYS A 18 -5.57 7.29 15.05
CA LYS A 18 -4.28 7.97 14.81
C LYS A 18 -3.07 7.08 15.14
N GLU A 19 -3.16 6.32 16.23
CA GLU A 19 -2.12 5.41 16.68
C GLU A 19 -1.93 4.26 15.70
N GLU A 20 -3.04 3.62 15.27
CA GLU A 20 -3.04 2.56 14.28
C GLU A 20 -2.47 3.06 12.94
N PHE A 21 -2.89 4.25 12.50
CA PHE A 21 -2.41 4.87 11.27
C PHE A 21 -0.91 5.14 11.31
N SER A 22 -0.40 5.65 12.44
CA SER A 22 1.03 5.91 12.62
C SER A 22 1.86 4.63 12.51
N LEU A 23 1.38 3.53 13.09
CA LEU A 23 2.04 2.23 13.02
C LEU A 23 1.97 1.65 11.59
N ILE A 24 0.83 1.77 10.92
CA ILE A 24 0.67 1.36 9.52
C ILE A 24 1.66 2.10 8.61
N LEU A 25 1.77 3.42 8.77
CA LEU A 25 2.75 4.23 8.02
C LEU A 25 4.19 3.74 8.27
N ALA A 26 4.56 3.52 9.53
CA ALA A 26 5.89 3.00 9.85
C ALA A 26 6.17 1.66 9.15
N ILE A 27 5.21 0.72 9.18
CA ILE A 27 5.34 -0.57 8.49
C ILE A 27 5.48 -0.38 6.97
N MET A 28 4.74 0.56 6.38
CA MET A 28 4.82 0.85 4.95
C MET A 28 6.18 1.44 4.53
N TYR A 29 6.75 2.33 5.33
CA TYR A 29 8.05 2.93 5.03
C TYR A 29 9.23 1.97 5.26
N LEU A 30 9.05 0.97 6.12
CA LEU A 30 10.07 -0.03 6.44
C LEU A 30 10.01 -1.25 5.50
N ASN A 31 9.57 -1.06 4.26
CA ASN A 31 9.60 -2.12 3.26
C ASN A 31 11.05 -2.49 2.91
N SER A 32 11.47 -3.72 3.23
CA SER A 32 12.80 -4.23 2.88
C SER A 32 12.89 -4.75 1.45
N ASP A 33 11.75 -4.94 0.76
CA ASP A 33 11.70 -5.46 -0.61
C ASP A 33 11.80 -4.33 -1.65
N ILE A 34 12.79 -3.46 -1.48
CA ILE A 34 13.08 -2.37 -2.40
C ILE A 34 14.27 -2.78 -3.30
N PRO A 35 14.10 -2.78 -4.64
CA PRO A 35 15.19 -3.08 -5.57
C PRO A 35 16.39 -2.14 -5.35
N GLY A 36 17.60 -2.71 -5.37
CA GLY A 36 18.85 -1.95 -5.22
C GLY A 36 19.34 -1.76 -3.79
N LEU A 37 18.61 -2.21 -2.76
CA LEU A 37 19.12 -2.21 -1.39
C LEU A 37 20.24 -3.26 -1.19
N SER A 38 21.25 -2.86 -0.40
CA SER A 38 22.25 -3.79 0.14
C SER A 38 21.60 -4.77 1.12
N GLU A 39 22.23 -5.92 1.32
CA GLU A 39 21.77 -6.93 2.29
C GLU A 39 21.64 -6.34 3.69
N SER A 40 22.65 -5.60 4.16
CA SER A 40 22.63 -4.91 5.45
C SER A 40 21.46 -3.93 5.62
N ALA A 41 21.10 -3.20 4.56
CA ALA A 41 19.96 -2.29 4.61
C ALA A 41 18.63 -3.03 4.66
N ARG A 42 18.50 -4.14 3.91
CA ARG A 42 17.32 -5.01 3.95
C ARG A 42 17.11 -5.60 5.33
N ASP A 43 18.20 -6.03 5.99
CA ASP A 43 18.14 -6.59 7.34
C ASP A 43 17.66 -5.56 8.35
N ILE A 44 18.20 -4.34 8.33
CA ILE A 44 17.77 -3.25 9.21
C ILE A 44 16.28 -2.96 9.04
N LEU A 45 15.81 -2.81 7.78
CA LEU A 45 14.41 -2.54 7.49
C LEU A 45 13.50 -3.70 7.91
N SER A 46 13.92 -4.94 7.70
CA SER A 46 13.18 -6.14 8.08
C SER A 46 12.99 -6.24 9.61
N ILE A 47 14.05 -5.95 10.36
CA ILE A 47 14.03 -5.95 11.84
C ILE A 47 13.06 -4.89 12.35
N GLU A 48 13.17 -3.64 11.88
CA GLU A 48 12.30 -2.56 12.32
C GLU A 48 10.85 -2.80 11.87
N SER A 49 10.61 -3.24 10.63
CA SER A 49 9.27 -3.57 10.14
C SER A 49 8.60 -4.65 11.01
N SER A 50 9.36 -5.69 11.40
CA SER A 50 8.88 -6.73 12.30
C SER A 50 8.49 -6.20 13.68
N LYS A 51 9.23 -5.22 14.20
CA LYS A 51 8.96 -4.57 15.50
C LYS A 51 7.67 -3.75 15.45
N TYR A 52 7.47 -2.91 14.43
CA TYR A 52 6.22 -2.14 14.30
C TYR A 52 5.01 -3.02 14.00
N THR A 53 5.20 -4.10 13.23
CA THR A 53 4.16 -5.11 12.97
C THR A 53 3.70 -5.77 14.27
N LYS A 54 4.63 -6.20 15.13
CA LYS A 54 4.31 -6.73 16.47
C LYS A 54 3.65 -5.68 17.36
N MET A 55 4.11 -4.43 17.30
CA MET A 55 3.53 -3.34 18.08
C MET A 55 2.06 -3.08 17.71
N LEU A 56 1.74 -3.08 16.41
CA LEU A 56 0.36 -2.96 15.92
C LEU A 56 -0.51 -4.12 16.39
N PHE A 57 -0.01 -5.35 16.29
CA PHE A 57 -0.71 -6.53 16.79
C PHE A 57 -1.04 -6.42 18.28
N ASN A 58 -0.04 -6.15 19.11
CA ASN A 58 -0.21 -6.01 20.55
C ASN A 58 -1.15 -4.85 20.91
N TYR A 59 -1.02 -3.71 20.24
CA TYR A 59 -1.91 -2.56 20.45
C TYR A 59 -3.37 -2.93 20.20
N LEU A 60 -3.66 -3.62 19.09
CA LEU A 60 -5.00 -4.02 18.71
C LEU A 60 -5.58 -5.06 19.66
N GLN A 61 -4.79 -6.07 20.06
CA GLN A 61 -5.22 -7.08 21.02
C GLN A 61 -5.51 -6.47 22.40
N ASN A 62 -4.67 -5.55 22.86
CA ASN A 62 -4.87 -4.88 24.16
C ASN A 62 -6.11 -3.99 24.16
N LYS A 63 -6.42 -3.34 23.04
CA LYS A 63 -7.54 -2.39 22.93
C LYS A 63 -8.88 -3.06 22.67
N LEU A 64 -8.90 -4.15 21.89
CA LEU A 64 -10.13 -4.77 21.38
C LEU A 64 -10.36 -6.19 21.92
N GLY A 65 -9.40 -6.77 22.64
CA GLY A 65 -9.38 -8.19 22.97
C GLY A 65 -8.80 -9.05 21.85
N GLN A 66 -8.62 -10.35 22.13
CA GLN A 66 -7.93 -11.28 21.23
C GLN A 66 -8.60 -11.38 19.85
N ASP A 67 -9.88 -11.78 19.79
CA ASP A 67 -10.55 -12.08 18.52
C ASP A 67 -10.73 -10.83 17.65
N ALA A 68 -11.27 -9.75 18.22
CA ALA A 68 -11.50 -8.51 17.50
C ALA A 68 -10.18 -7.81 17.12
N GLY A 69 -9.16 -7.90 17.98
CA GLY A 69 -7.81 -7.38 17.70
C GLY A 69 -7.14 -8.11 16.54
N ILE A 70 -7.19 -9.45 16.52
CA ILE A 70 -6.65 -10.27 15.42
C ILE A 70 -7.37 -9.94 14.10
N LYS A 71 -8.71 -9.83 14.14
CA LYS A 71 -9.49 -9.50 12.95
C LYS A 71 -9.09 -8.14 12.37
N LYS A 72 -9.06 -7.09 13.21
CA LYS A 72 -8.68 -5.75 12.75
C LYS A 72 -7.22 -5.70 12.28
N TYR A 73 -6.32 -6.46 12.93
CA TYR A 73 -4.94 -6.58 12.50
C TYR A 73 -4.81 -7.16 11.09
N ALA A 74 -5.55 -8.23 10.79
CA ALA A 74 -5.57 -8.82 9.46
C ALA A 74 -6.12 -7.83 8.41
N GLU A 75 -7.13 -7.04 8.75
CA GLU A 75 -7.65 -5.97 7.89
C GLU A 75 -6.60 -4.88 7.61
N CYS A 76 -5.83 -4.48 8.62
CA CYS A 76 -4.71 -3.53 8.46
C CYS A 76 -3.61 -4.08 7.55
N LEU A 77 -3.22 -5.34 7.70
CA LEU A 77 -2.22 -5.96 6.81
C LEU A 77 -2.73 -6.06 5.37
N HIS A 78 -4.01 -6.41 5.19
CA HIS A 78 -4.63 -6.45 3.88
C HIS A 78 -4.67 -5.06 3.20
N LEU A 79 -4.90 -4.01 4.00
CA LEU A 79 -4.85 -2.63 3.55
C LEU A 79 -3.46 -2.21 3.07
N ILE A 80 -2.42 -2.57 3.82
CA ILE A 80 -1.02 -2.33 3.44
C ILE A 80 -0.71 -3.03 2.11
N GLY A 81 -1.01 -4.33 2.00
CA GLY A 81 -0.79 -5.09 0.76
C GLY A 81 -1.55 -4.52 -0.45
N SER A 82 -2.81 -4.12 -0.24
CA SER A 82 -3.62 -3.47 -1.28
C SER A 82 -3.05 -2.13 -1.72
N SER A 83 -2.41 -1.39 -0.81
CA SER A 83 -1.78 -0.10 -1.11
C SER A 83 -0.56 -0.28 -2.02
N TYR A 84 0.31 -1.27 -1.73
CA TYR A 84 1.44 -1.60 -2.61
C TYR A 84 0.97 -2.07 -3.99
N PHE A 85 -0.05 -2.93 -4.04
CA PHE A 85 -0.61 -3.39 -5.31
C PHE A 85 -1.20 -2.22 -6.12
N GLY A 86 -1.90 -1.30 -5.47
CA GLY A 86 -2.42 -0.08 -6.08
C GLY A 86 -1.31 0.80 -6.66
N ALA A 87 -0.24 1.03 -5.90
CA ALA A 87 0.92 1.80 -6.34
C ALA A 87 1.59 1.20 -7.59
N ASN A 88 1.78 -0.13 -7.61
CA ASN A 88 2.36 -0.83 -8.76
C ASN A 88 1.48 -0.68 -10.02
N ASN A 89 0.16 -0.83 -9.90
CA ASN A 89 -0.76 -0.65 -11.03
C ASN A 89 -0.79 0.80 -11.53
N PHE A 90 -0.71 1.77 -10.62
CA PHE A 90 -0.62 3.18 -11.00
C PHE A 90 0.67 3.46 -11.76
N ASN A 91 1.81 2.95 -11.28
CA ASN A 91 3.09 3.09 -11.97
C ASN A 91 3.04 2.47 -13.39
N LEU A 92 2.46 1.28 -13.53
CA LEU A 92 2.27 0.63 -14.84
C LEU A 92 1.39 1.47 -15.77
N LEU A 93 0.30 2.06 -15.26
CA LEU A 93 -0.55 2.97 -16.03
C LEU A 93 0.23 4.21 -16.49
N VAL A 94 1.03 4.82 -15.61
CA VAL A 94 1.87 5.97 -15.96
C VAL A 94 2.86 5.59 -17.07
N THR A 95 3.58 4.48 -16.93
CA THR A 95 4.51 3.99 -17.96
C THR A 95 3.79 3.70 -19.29
N TYR A 96 2.59 3.13 -19.24
CA TYR A 96 1.77 2.94 -20.44
C TYR A 96 1.41 4.27 -21.11
N LEU A 97 1.02 5.28 -20.34
CA LEU A 97 0.71 6.62 -20.87
C LEU A 97 1.95 7.32 -21.44
N GLU A 98 3.11 7.21 -20.78
CA GLU A 98 4.39 7.75 -21.27
C GLU A 98 4.77 7.19 -22.64
N ALA A 99 4.41 5.94 -22.95
CA ALA A 99 4.65 5.37 -24.27
C ALA A 99 3.95 6.16 -25.39
N PHE A 100 2.75 6.72 -25.14
CA PHE A 100 2.04 7.56 -26.12
C PHE A 100 2.67 8.95 -26.28
N TYR A 101 3.28 9.47 -25.21
CA TYR A 101 3.98 10.75 -25.26
C TYR A 101 5.32 10.64 -25.99
N ASN A 102 6.05 9.55 -25.76
CA ASN A 102 7.41 9.37 -26.26
C ASN A 102 7.47 8.69 -27.63
N LEU A 103 6.39 8.01 -28.08
CA LEU A 103 6.33 7.38 -29.40
C LEU A 103 5.36 8.13 -30.32
N PRO A 104 5.87 8.92 -31.29
CA PRO A 104 5.04 9.75 -32.17
C PRO A 104 3.96 8.97 -32.92
N ILE A 105 4.24 7.71 -33.28
CA ILE A 105 3.30 6.84 -34.01
C ILE A 105 2.08 6.44 -33.18
N LEU A 106 2.18 6.47 -31.84
CA LEU A 106 1.12 6.05 -30.94
C LEU A 106 0.29 7.24 -30.45
N ARG A 107 0.78 8.47 -30.59
CA ARG A 107 0.19 9.67 -29.98
C ARG A 107 -1.31 9.85 -30.22
N ASP A 108 -1.77 9.56 -31.44
CA ASP A 108 -3.18 9.69 -31.81
C ASP A 108 -4.05 8.48 -31.42
N MET A 109 -3.41 7.40 -30.95
CA MET A 109 -4.05 6.15 -30.53
C MET A 109 -4.39 6.11 -29.04
N VAL A 110 -4.15 7.19 -28.27
CA VAL A 110 -4.54 7.26 -26.85
C VAL A 110 -6.05 7.04 -26.72
N PRO A 111 -6.50 5.99 -25.98
CA PRO A 111 -7.92 5.73 -25.79
C PRO A 111 -8.63 6.94 -25.17
N LYS A 112 -9.84 7.24 -25.64
CA LYS A 112 -10.58 8.44 -25.23
C LYS A 112 -10.81 8.52 -23.72
N CYS A 113 -10.99 7.38 -23.05
CA CYS A 113 -11.15 7.29 -21.60
C CYS A 113 -9.91 7.74 -20.79
N PHE A 114 -8.73 7.84 -21.40
CA PHE A 114 -7.52 8.32 -20.74
C PHE A 114 -7.22 9.79 -21.02
N LYS A 115 -7.91 10.42 -21.98
CA LYS A 115 -7.70 11.84 -22.33
C LYS A 115 -8.13 12.79 -21.21
N ASP A 116 -9.04 12.35 -20.34
CA ASP A 116 -9.57 13.13 -19.23
C ASP A 116 -8.77 12.94 -17.92
N ILE A 117 -7.72 12.12 -17.94
CA ILE A 117 -6.88 11.79 -16.76
C ILE A 117 -5.59 12.64 -16.72
N VAL A 118 -5.31 13.42 -17.78
CA VAL A 118 -4.13 14.29 -17.91
C VAL A 118 -4.53 15.76 -17.89
#